data_AF-A0AAE1FGL3-F1
#
_entry.id   AF-A0AAE1FGL3-F1
#
_cell.length_a   1.000
_cell.length_b   1.000
_cell.length_c   1.000
_cell.angle_alpha   90.00
_cell.angle_beta   90.00
_cell.angle_gamma   90.00
#
_symmetry.space_group_name_H-M   'P 1'
#
loop_
_entity.id
_entity.type
_entity.pdbx_description
1 polymer ?
#
loop_
_entity_poly.entity_id
_entity_poly.type
_entity_poly.pdbx_seq_one_letter_code
_entity_poly.pdbx_strand_id
1 'polypeptide(L)'
;MAPVFPLAKLAFLFVKQVARPLSSSIKRRAVSSVFFREKFCLPPAKFYHWCEVRMKMYVMNSRRSSKTRTIPKLNEKAAIELGANLLGEGIIFSIAAAILAFEVSRQKEKERKKEEMEQNVIDTLQSQVSDLMFATEELDTKLREANKLLSTTQQELREIKTSSTAMRKGK
;
A
#
# COMPACT_ATOMS: atom_id res chain seq x y z
N MET A 1 2.65 0.51 14.68
CA MET A 1 3.63 1.47 14.11
C MET A 1 4.77 0.64 13.52
N ALA A 2 4.77 0.42 12.19
CA ALA A 2 5.80 -0.38 11.55
C ALA A 2 7.17 0.34 11.64
N PRO A 3 8.28 -0.37 11.89
CA PRO A 3 9.60 0.25 11.96
C PRO A 3 10.06 0.62 10.55
N VAL A 4 9.69 1.81 10.07
CA VAL A 4 10.06 2.34 8.74
C VAL A 4 11.57 2.68 8.62
N PHE A 5 12.37 2.45 9.67
CA PHE A 5 13.69 3.10 9.79
C PHE A 5 14.98 2.23 9.67
N PRO A 6 14.95 0.88 9.65
CA PRO A 6 16.15 0.09 9.35
C PRO A 6 16.35 -0.19 7.85
N LEU A 7 15.28 -0.55 7.13
CA LEU A 7 15.36 -1.01 5.74
C LEU A 7 15.67 0.13 4.76
N ALA A 8 15.05 1.30 4.94
CA ALA A 8 15.32 2.48 4.13
C ALA A 8 16.77 2.97 4.28
N LYS A 9 17.32 2.93 5.51
CA LYS A 9 18.72 3.24 5.77
C LYS A 9 19.67 2.22 5.13
N LEU A 10 19.34 0.93 5.19
CA LEU A 10 20.11 -0.13 4.52
C LEU A 10 20.09 0.03 2.99
N ALA A 11 18.93 0.32 2.40
CA ALA A 11 18.82 0.60 0.97
C ALA A 11 19.64 1.83 0.58
N PHE A 12 19.56 2.91 1.35
CA PHE A 12 20.35 4.12 1.12
C PHE A 12 21.86 3.85 1.22
N LEU A 13 22.30 3.10 2.23
CA LEU A 13 23.69 2.70 2.39
C LEU A 13 24.15 1.77 1.26
N PHE A 14 23.33 0.81 0.85
CA PHE A 14 23.64 -0.12 -0.25
C PHE A 14 23.79 0.63 -1.57
N VAL A 15 22.88 1.55 -1.89
CA VAL A 15 23.00 2.43 -3.06
C VAL A 15 24.31 3.20 -3.01
N LYS A 16 24.64 3.80 -1.86
CA LYS A 16 25.90 4.55 -1.69
C LYS A 16 27.15 3.67 -1.81
N GLN A 17 27.09 2.42 -1.33
CA GLN A 17 28.20 1.48 -1.34
C GLN A 17 28.47 0.90 -2.74
N VAL A 18 27.42 0.67 -3.54
CA VAL A 18 27.53 0.12 -4.90
C VAL A 18 27.75 1.21 -5.94
N ALA A 19 27.25 2.44 -5.70
CA ALA A 19 27.44 3.58 -6.62
C ALA A 19 28.91 3.94 -6.83
N ARG A 20 29.72 3.92 -5.77
CA ARG A 20 31.16 4.25 -5.81
C ARG A 20 31.99 3.30 -6.71
N PRO A 21 31.95 1.97 -6.53
CA PRO A 21 32.71 1.02 -7.37
C PRO A 21 32.14 0.89 -8.79
N LEU A 22 30.82 1.09 -8.97
CA LEU A 22 30.22 1.00 -10.29
C LEU A 22 30.54 2.24 -11.14
N SER A 23 30.44 3.44 -10.57
CA SER A 23 30.89 4.68 -11.20
C SER A 23 32.36 4.59 -11.63
N SER A 24 33.26 4.13 -10.75
CA SER A 24 34.69 4.03 -11.08
C SER A 24 34.96 3.01 -12.19
N SER A 25 34.20 1.92 -12.24
CA SER A 25 34.26 0.91 -13.31
C SER A 25 33.73 1.43 -14.65
N ILE A 26 32.64 2.20 -14.63
CA ILE A 26 32.07 2.83 -15.83
C ILE A 26 32.99 3.94 -16.34
N LYS A 27 33.63 4.73 -15.47
CA LYS A 27 34.67 5.70 -15.85
C LYS A 27 35.83 5.01 -16.58
N ARG A 28 36.35 3.90 -16.03
CA ARG A 28 37.41 3.11 -16.69
C ARG A 28 36.98 2.61 -18.07
N ARG A 29 35.74 2.13 -18.22
CA ARG A 29 35.19 1.66 -19.51
C ARG A 29 34.94 2.80 -20.51
N ALA A 30 34.43 3.93 -20.05
CA ALA A 30 34.17 5.11 -20.89
C ALA A 30 35.46 5.78 -21.39
N VAL A 31 36.57 5.64 -20.67
CA VAL A 31 37.90 6.06 -21.14
C VAL A 31 38.46 5.06 -22.17
N SER A 32 38.19 3.76 -22.01
CA SER A 32 38.69 2.72 -22.93
C SER A 32 37.96 2.62 -24.28
N SER A 33 36.71 3.11 -24.37
CA SER A 33 35.83 2.91 -25.53
C SER A 33 35.21 4.23 -26.01
N VAL A 34 35.59 4.66 -27.21
CA VAL A 34 35.04 5.86 -27.87
C VAL A 34 33.55 5.69 -28.19
N PHE A 35 33.12 4.47 -28.56
CA PHE A 35 31.73 4.16 -28.85
C PHE A 35 30.82 4.28 -27.61
N PHE A 36 31.31 3.81 -26.45
CA PHE A 36 30.57 3.91 -25.19
C PHE A 36 30.52 5.37 -24.69
N ARG A 37 31.61 6.11 -24.90
CA ARG A 37 31.71 7.55 -24.59
C ARG A 37 30.64 8.35 -25.34
N GLU A 38 30.53 8.13 -26.64
CA GLU A 38 29.68 8.93 -27.53
C GLU A 38 28.20 8.56 -27.48
N LYS A 39 27.91 7.26 -27.32
CA LYS A 39 26.53 6.76 -27.38
C LYS A 39 25.82 6.63 -26.03
N PHE A 40 26.57 6.49 -24.93
CA PHE A 40 25.98 6.34 -23.59
C PHE A 40 26.37 7.47 -22.63
N CYS A 41 27.63 7.93 -22.64
CA CYS A 41 28.12 8.91 -21.65
C CYS A 41 27.84 10.37 -22.03
N LEU A 42 27.92 10.70 -23.32
CA LEU A 42 27.69 12.04 -23.85
C LEU A 42 26.21 12.47 -23.93
N PRO A 43 25.22 11.60 -24.24
CA PRO A 43 23.82 12.01 -24.30
C PRO A 43 23.24 12.51 -22.95
N PRO A 44 23.49 11.85 -21.80
CA PRO A 44 23.05 12.36 -20.50
C PRO A 44 23.73 13.69 -20.15
N ALA A 45 25.01 13.85 -20.49
CA ALA A 45 25.74 15.10 -20.26
C ALA A 45 25.18 16.26 -21.11
N LYS A 46 24.85 16.01 -22.39
CA LYS A 46 24.18 16.98 -23.27
C LYS A 46 22.76 17.29 -22.79
N PHE A 47 22.04 16.29 -22.31
CA PHE A 47 20.70 16.46 -21.74
C PHE A 47 20.71 17.31 -20.49
N TYR A 48 21.65 17.06 -19.56
CA TYR A 48 21.80 17.88 -18.35
C TYR A 48 22.06 19.35 -18.71
N HIS A 49 22.93 19.61 -19.68
CA HIS A 49 23.20 20.96 -20.15
C HIS A 49 21.98 21.61 -20.81
N TRP A 50 21.24 20.87 -21.63
CA TRP A 50 19.99 21.33 -22.23
C TRP A 50 18.94 21.67 -21.16
N CYS A 51 18.77 20.80 -20.16
CA CYS A 51 17.88 21.01 -19.04
C CYS A 51 18.30 22.22 -18.20
N GLU A 52 19.60 22.39 -17.91
CA GLU A 52 20.13 23.51 -17.15
C GLU A 52 19.87 24.85 -17.85
N VAL A 53 20.13 24.93 -19.17
CA VAL A 53 19.87 26.13 -19.97
C VAL A 53 18.37 26.44 -20.04
N ARG A 54 17.54 25.41 -20.21
CA ARG A 54 16.08 25.56 -20.30
C ARG A 54 15.47 25.95 -18.95
N MET A 55 15.96 25.40 -17.85
CA MET A 55 15.53 25.72 -16.49
C MET A 55 15.95 27.13 -16.09
N LYS A 56 17.20 27.53 -16.39
CA LYS A 56 17.68 28.91 -16.16
C LYS A 56 16.88 29.94 -16.97
N MET A 57 16.48 29.61 -18.20
CA MET A 57 15.60 30.44 -19.03
C MET A 57 14.16 30.52 -18.50
N TYR A 58 13.68 29.48 -17.83
CA TYR A 58 12.33 29.47 -17.26
C TYR A 58 12.25 30.22 -15.93
N VAL A 59 13.29 30.09 -15.10
CA VAL A 59 13.38 30.76 -13.78
C VAL A 59 13.68 32.25 -13.91
N MET A 60 14.52 32.65 -14.87
CA MET A 60 14.73 34.05 -15.20
C MET A 60 13.86 34.42 -16.40
N ASN A 61 12.66 34.95 -16.17
CA ASN A 61 11.68 35.37 -17.19
C ASN A 61 12.17 36.55 -18.07
N SER A 62 13.31 36.41 -18.76
CA SER A 62 13.98 37.49 -19.48
C SER A 62 14.47 37.05 -20.85
N ARG A 63 13.80 37.63 -21.86
CA ARG A 63 14.03 37.55 -23.31
C ARG A 63 15.42 38.04 -23.80
N ARG A 64 16.49 37.84 -23.04
CA ARG A 64 17.84 38.37 -23.36
C ARG A 64 19.03 37.44 -23.07
N SER A 65 18.82 36.13 -22.93
CA SER A 65 19.94 35.17 -22.83
C SER A 65 20.14 34.33 -24.10
N SER A 66 19.96 34.94 -25.28
CA SER A 66 20.49 34.38 -26.54
C SER A 66 21.91 34.86 -26.85
N LYS A 67 22.53 35.62 -25.93
CA LYS A 67 23.89 36.10 -26.11
C LYS A 67 24.87 35.06 -25.62
N THR A 68 25.25 34.18 -26.52
CA THR A 68 26.61 33.63 -26.68
C THR A 68 27.49 33.73 -25.43
N ARG A 69 27.13 33.02 -24.36
CA ARG A 69 28.17 32.52 -23.48
C ARG A 69 28.65 31.29 -24.19
N THR A 70 29.79 31.42 -24.85
CA THR A 70 30.72 30.33 -25.12
C THR A 70 30.67 29.40 -23.93
N ILE A 71 29.85 28.36 -24.04
CA ILE A 71 29.83 27.25 -23.11
C ILE A 71 31.27 26.76 -23.21
N PRO A 72 32.10 26.90 -22.16
CA PRO A 72 33.47 26.40 -22.23
C PRO A 72 33.30 24.95 -22.66
N LYS A 73 33.86 24.59 -23.83
CA LYS A 73 33.78 23.23 -24.38
C LYS A 73 33.95 22.30 -23.19
N LEU A 74 32.86 21.64 -22.81
CA LEU A 74 32.78 20.93 -21.55
C LEU A 74 34.01 20.03 -21.55
N ASN A 75 34.98 20.33 -20.68
CA ASN A 75 36.29 19.67 -20.69
C ASN A 75 35.96 18.18 -20.76
N GLU A 76 36.26 17.52 -21.88
CA GLU A 76 35.57 16.26 -22.23
C GLU A 76 35.64 15.25 -21.08
N LYS A 77 36.75 15.31 -20.34
CA LYS A 77 36.99 14.59 -19.10
C LYS A 77 35.91 14.78 -18.02
N ALA A 78 35.48 16.01 -17.75
CA ALA A 78 34.43 16.33 -16.79
C ALA A 78 33.04 15.86 -17.25
N ALA A 79 32.74 15.96 -18.55
CA ALA A 79 31.50 15.44 -19.13
C ALA A 79 31.40 13.91 -18.97
N ILE A 80 32.50 13.23 -19.25
CA ILE A 80 32.64 11.77 -19.13
C ILE A 80 32.51 11.35 -17.67
N GLU A 81 33.12 12.11 -16.75
CA GLU A 81 33.06 11.81 -15.32
C GLU A 81 31.63 11.91 -14.77
N LEU A 82 30.91 12.96 -15.15
CA LEU A 82 29.52 13.18 -14.75
C LEU A 82 28.58 12.15 -15.37
N GLY A 83 28.72 11.88 -16.68
CA GLY A 83 27.92 10.88 -17.38
C GLY A 83 28.11 9.47 -16.83
N ALA A 84 29.35 9.11 -16.48
CA ALA A 84 29.66 7.81 -15.89
C ALA A 84 29.08 7.65 -14.48
N ASN A 85 29.12 8.69 -13.65
CA ASN A 85 28.45 8.70 -12.34
C ASN A 85 26.93 8.50 -12.50
N LEU A 86 26.30 9.30 -13.37
CA LEU A 86 24.85 9.28 -13.56
C LEU A 86 24.35 7.95 -14.13
N LEU A 87 25.08 7.35 -15.07
CA LEU A 87 24.77 6.03 -15.59
C LEU A 87 24.93 4.93 -14.54
N GLY A 88 26.00 4.99 -13.74
CA GLY A 88 26.23 4.02 -12.67
C GLY A 88 25.13 4.07 -11.62
N GLU A 89 24.78 5.25 -11.15
CA GLU A 89 23.67 5.44 -10.22
C GLU A 89 22.34 5.00 -10.85
N GLY A 90 22.07 5.39 -12.11
CA GLY A 90 20.85 5.02 -12.83
C GLY A 90 20.65 3.50 -12.99
N ILE A 91 21.72 2.75 -13.26
CA ILE A 91 21.66 1.28 -13.38
C ILE A 91 21.36 0.62 -12.03
N ILE A 92 21.96 1.11 -10.94
CA ILE A 92 21.69 0.56 -9.60
C ILE A 92 20.25 0.87 -9.20
N PHE A 93 19.80 2.11 -9.43
CA PHE A 93 18.43 2.51 -9.15
C PHE A 93 17.42 1.72 -9.98
N SER A 94 17.68 1.44 -11.26
CA SER A 94 16.75 0.66 -12.08
C SER A 94 16.65 -0.79 -11.63
N ILE A 95 17.77 -1.43 -11.27
CA ILE A 95 17.77 -2.79 -10.71
C ILE A 95 17.03 -2.82 -9.36
N ALA A 96 17.30 -1.87 -8.47
CA ALA A 96 16.61 -1.78 -7.18
C ALA A 96 15.10 -1.55 -7.35
N ALA A 97 14.71 -0.64 -8.25
CA ALA A 97 13.30 -0.37 -8.56
C ALA A 97 12.61 -1.58 -9.17
N ALA A 98 13.27 -2.34 -10.05
CA ALA A 98 12.73 -3.56 -10.64
C ALA A 98 12.51 -4.66 -9.58
N ILE A 99 13.47 -4.87 -8.68
CA ILE A 99 13.34 -5.83 -7.58
C ILE A 99 12.19 -5.44 -6.65
N LEU A 100 12.10 -4.16 -6.28
CA LEU A 100 11.02 -3.66 -5.42
C LEU A 100 9.65 -3.81 -6.10
N ALA A 101 9.54 -3.46 -7.38
CA ALA A 101 8.31 -3.62 -8.14
C ALA A 101 7.88 -5.10 -8.22
N PHE A 102 8.84 -6.00 -8.41
CA PHE A 102 8.59 -7.44 -8.40
C PHE A 102 8.12 -7.93 -7.03
N GLU A 103 8.76 -7.48 -5.95
CA GLU A 103 8.37 -7.84 -4.58
C GLU A 103 6.95 -7.34 -4.24
N VAL A 104 6.65 -6.08 -4.57
CA VAL A 104 5.31 -5.51 -4.38
C VAL A 104 4.27 -6.28 -5.20
N SER A 105 4.57 -6.61 -6.45
CA SER A 105 3.66 -7.42 -7.28
C SER A 105 3.40 -8.79 -6.65
N ARG A 106 4.43 -9.41 -6.05
CA ARG A 106 4.31 -10.70 -5.38
C ARG A 106 3.54 -10.61 -4.06
N GLN A 107 3.71 -9.53 -3.30
CA GLN A 107 3.05 -9.32 -2.02
C GLN A 107 1.55 -9.05 -2.18
N LYS A 108 1.15 -8.29 -3.21
CA LYS A 108 -0.26 -7.97 -3.51
C LYS A 108 -1.17 -9.19 -3.59
N GLU A 109 -0.69 -10.30 -4.15
CA GLU A 109 -1.51 -11.51 -4.24
C GLU A 109 -1.70 -12.22 -2.90
N LYS A 110 -0.69 -12.16 -2.02
CA LYS A 110 -0.82 -12.72 -0.66
C LYS A 110 -1.73 -11.87 0.20
N GLU A 111 -1.60 -10.55 0.12
CA GLU A 111 -2.47 -9.62 0.84
C GLU A 111 -3.92 -9.76 0.40
N ARG A 112 -4.20 -9.81 -0.91
CA ARG A 112 -5.56 -10.00 -1.42
C ARG A 112 -6.20 -11.29 -0.90
N LYS A 113 -5.47 -12.42 -0.91
CA LYS A 113 -5.99 -13.69 -0.36
C LYS A 113 -6.25 -13.60 1.15
N LYS A 114 -5.41 -12.86 1.88
CA LYS A 114 -5.61 -12.63 3.32
C LYS A 114 -6.86 -11.80 3.58
N GLU A 115 -7.04 -10.72 2.83
CA GLU A 115 -8.22 -9.86 2.90
C GLU A 115 -9.50 -10.62 2.54
N GLU A 116 -9.48 -11.45 1.49
CA GLU A 116 -10.60 -12.33 1.11
C GLU A 116 -10.95 -13.30 2.26
N MET A 117 -9.96 -13.93 2.90
CA MET A 117 -10.19 -14.81 4.04
C MET A 117 -10.79 -14.05 5.24
N GLU A 118 -10.28 -12.86 5.54
CA GLU A 118 -10.80 -12.02 6.63
C GLU A 118 -12.25 -11.59 6.37
N GLN A 119 -12.60 -11.23 5.14
CA GLN A 119 -13.98 -10.89 4.75
C GLN A 119 -14.91 -12.09 4.89
N ASN A 120 -14.50 -13.27 4.40
CA ASN A 120 -15.31 -14.49 4.56
C ASN A 120 -15.60 -14.82 6.03
N VAL A 121 -14.64 -14.58 6.93
CA VAL A 121 -14.84 -14.79 8.38
C VAL A 121 -15.86 -13.78 8.93
N ILE A 122 -15.77 -12.51 8.53
CA ILE A 122 -16.72 -11.47 8.94
C ILE A 122 -18.13 -11.83 8.47
N ASP A 123 -18.30 -12.22 7.20
CA ASP A 123 -19.59 -12.59 6.63
C ASP A 123 -20.19 -13.81 7.35
N THR A 124 -19.35 -14.80 7.65
CA THR A 124 -19.77 -15.99 8.41
C THR A 124 -20.24 -15.62 9.81
N LEU A 125 -19.50 -14.75 10.51
CA LEU A 125 -19.89 -14.28 11.84
C LEU A 125 -21.18 -13.47 11.81
N GLN A 126 -21.37 -12.62 10.80
CA GLN A 126 -22.62 -11.87 10.62
C GLN A 126 -23.82 -12.80 10.38
N SER A 127 -23.65 -13.83 9.56
CA SER A 127 -24.69 -14.86 9.36
C SER A 127 -25.03 -15.56 10.67
N GLN A 128 -24.02 -16.00 11.42
CA GLN A 128 -24.25 -16.67 12.72
C GLN A 128 -24.96 -15.76 13.73
N VAL A 129 -24.62 -14.47 13.76
CA VAL A 129 -25.33 -13.50 14.61
C VAL A 129 -26.79 -13.35 14.17
N SER A 130 -27.05 -13.25 12.87
CA SER A 130 -28.40 -13.17 12.33
C SER A 130 -29.25 -14.41 12.68
N ASP A 131 -28.67 -15.60 12.54
CA ASP A 131 -29.35 -16.86 12.89
C ASP A 131 -29.67 -16.94 14.39
N LEU A 132 -28.73 -16.50 15.23
CA LEU A 132 -28.94 -16.42 16.68
C LEU A 132 -30.02 -15.40 17.06
N MET A 133 -30.08 -14.26 16.37
CA MET A 133 -31.15 -13.28 16.56
C MET A 133 -32.51 -13.87 16.21
N PHE A 134 -32.62 -14.55 15.07
CA PHE A 134 -33.87 -15.22 14.67
C PHE A 134 -34.30 -16.29 15.68
N ALA A 135 -33.37 -17.13 16.14
CA ALA A 135 -33.66 -18.12 17.18
C ALA A 135 -34.12 -17.48 18.50
N THR A 136 -33.59 -16.31 18.84
CA THR A 136 -33.99 -15.55 20.04
C THR A 136 -35.41 -15.00 19.89
N GLU A 137 -35.77 -14.46 18.73
CA GLU A 137 -37.13 -13.99 18.43
C GLU A 137 -38.15 -15.14 18.43
N GLU A 138 -37.79 -16.29 17.88
CA GLU A 138 -38.62 -17.50 17.92
C GLU A 138 -38.87 -17.94 19.37
N LEU A 139 -37.81 -17.92 20.20
CA LEU A 139 -37.92 -18.27 21.60
C LEU A 139 -38.79 -17.28 22.38
N ASP A 140 -38.68 -15.97 22.13
CA ASP A 140 -39.55 -14.95 22.75
C ASP A 140 -41.03 -15.19 22.40
N THR A 141 -41.29 -15.55 21.14
CA THR A 141 -42.65 -15.87 20.67
C THR A 141 -43.21 -17.08 21.39
N LYS A 142 -42.44 -18.18 21.48
CA LYS A 142 -42.81 -19.38 22.23
C LYS A 142 -43.06 -19.09 23.72
N LEU A 143 -42.25 -18.22 24.32
CA LEU A 143 -42.38 -17.80 25.72
C LEU A 143 -43.68 -17.01 25.95
N ARG A 144 -44.05 -16.12 25.01
CA ARG A 144 -45.33 -15.40 25.05
C ARG A 144 -46.53 -16.33 24.95
N GLU A 145 -46.47 -17.33 24.07
CA GLU A 145 -47.54 -18.33 23.94
C GLU A 145 -47.67 -19.18 25.21
N ALA A 146 -46.56 -19.66 25.77
CA ALA A 146 -46.56 -20.41 27.02
C ALA A 146 -47.14 -19.60 28.18
N ASN A 147 -46.79 -18.32 28.29
CA ASN A 147 -47.36 -17.41 29.31
C ASN A 147 -48.87 -17.22 29.14
N LYS A 148 -49.37 -17.09 27.90
CA LYS A 148 -50.81 -17.01 27.63
C LYS A 148 -51.54 -18.27 28.10
N LEU A 149 -51.04 -19.46 27.75
CA LEU A 149 -51.62 -20.74 28.19
C LEU A 149 -51.60 -20.91 29.70
N LEU A 150 -50.53 -20.46 30.36
CA LEU A 150 -50.46 -20.44 31.82
C LEU A 150 -51.55 -19.55 32.43
N SER A 151 -51.76 -18.36 31.87
CA SER A 151 -52.77 -17.42 32.36
C SER A 151 -54.20 -17.95 32.21
N THR A 152 -54.53 -18.60 31.08
CA THR A 152 -55.85 -19.21 30.86
C THR A 152 -56.07 -20.38 31.82
N THR A 153 -55.08 -21.26 31.96
CA THR A 153 -55.14 -22.40 32.90
C THR A 153 -55.30 -21.91 34.35
N GLN A 154 -54.61 -20.84 34.74
CA GLN A 154 -54.76 -20.24 36.07
C GLN A 154 -56.17 -19.66 36.28
N GLN A 155 -56.77 -19.07 35.25
CA GLN A 155 -58.11 -18.54 35.30
C GLN A 155 -59.16 -19.65 35.46
N GLU A 156 -59.07 -20.72 34.68
CA GLU A 156 -59.93 -21.90 34.81
C GLU A 156 -59.82 -22.54 36.20
N LEU A 157 -58.60 -22.67 36.74
CA LEU A 157 -58.39 -23.17 38.11
C LEU A 157 -59.02 -22.27 39.18
N ARG A 158 -59.03 -20.94 38.98
CA ARG A 158 -59.71 -20.00 39.89
C ARG A 158 -61.22 -20.18 39.83
N GLU A 159 -61.80 -20.33 38.65
CA GLU A 159 -63.24 -20.56 38.45
C GLU A 159 -63.70 -21.89 39.05
N ILE A 160 -62.92 -22.96 38.90
CA ILE A 160 -63.23 -24.26 39.54
C ILE A 160 -63.18 -24.15 41.06
N LYS A 161 -62.18 -23.44 41.61
CA LYS A 161 -62.06 -23.24 43.07
C LYS A 161 -63.22 -22.43 43.64
N THR A 162 -63.66 -21.36 42.97
CA THR A 162 -64.81 -20.56 43.43
C THR A 162 -66.10 -21.37 43.38
N SER A 163 -66.32 -22.13 42.30
CA SER A 163 -67.51 -22.97 42.12
C SER A 163 -67.56 -24.13 43.14
N SER A 164 -66.42 -24.78 43.40
CA SER A 164 -66.34 -25.86 44.40
C SER A 164 -66.46 -25.36 45.85
N THR A 165 -66.07 -24.11 46.13
CA THR A 165 -66.24 -23.51 47.47
C THR A 165 -67.69 -23.06 47.71
N ALA A 166 -68.38 -22.59 46.67
CA ALA A 166 -69.81 -22.29 46.70
C ALA A 166 -70.65 -23.56 46.95
N MET A 167 -70.32 -24.66 46.28
CA MET A 167 -70.96 -25.98 46.50
C MET A 167 -70.75 -26.54 47.91
N ARG A 168 -69.67 -26.14 48.60
CA ARG A 168 -69.34 -26.60 49.95
C ARG A 168 -70.01 -25.78 51.07
N LYS A 169 -70.53 -24.58 50.78
CA LYS A 169 -71.28 -23.73 51.71
C LYS A 169 -72.82 -23.90 51.62
N GLY A 170 -73.32 -24.58 50.58
CA GLY A 170 -74.75 -24.82 50.34
C GLY A 170 -75.27 -26.19 50.80
N LYS A 171 -74.45 -26.99 51.50
CA LYS A 171 -74.83 -28.19 52.23
C LYS A 171 -74.66 -27.92 53.72
#